data_AF-A0A2Z3YR55-F1
#
_entry.id   AF-A0A2Z3YR55-F1
#
_cell.length_a   1.000
_cell.length_b   1.000
_cell.length_c   1.000
_cell.angle_alpha   90.00
_cell.angle_beta   90.00
_cell.angle_gamma   90.00
#
_symmetry.space_group_name_H-M   'P 1'
#
loop_
_entity.id
_entity.type
_entity.pdbx_description
1 polymer ?
#
loop_
_entity_poly.entity_id
_entity_poly.type
_entity_poly.pdbx_seq_one_letter_code
_entity_poly.pdbx_strand_id
1 'polypeptide(L)'
;MTAGSTAASASAGTPGMPATTTDPRSGTRPQDPPVLVASTVGDVTAVWQVEVDARILLGDFSGAWLVDADGVRGFAADAEWIAERSSREAMLRLLLARPVLVAGDGGMPVSGPEAAASFRLPEDTTAALQTVDVPATVERAAAEVERNRAVFAEVNPGKRQPAWAAAWDGYEFTPVVGRVPGVLDPDAAEAVRRTMAAARGLRGLAQRWNALDKLRVQRLGEDHGGPLRALPLVLN
;
A
#
# COMPACT_ATOMS: atom_id res chain seq x y z
N MET A 1 -15.31 -18.23 75.62
CA MET A 1 -14.11 -19.07 75.43
C MET A 1 -14.29 -19.86 74.15
N THR A 2 -13.27 -19.78 73.29
CA THR A 2 -12.86 -20.66 72.16
C THR A 2 -13.57 -22.02 72.10
N ALA A 3 -13.91 -22.62 70.95
CA ALA A 3 -13.22 -22.68 69.66
C ALA A 3 -14.20 -23.11 68.54
N GLY A 4 -13.88 -22.77 67.30
CA GLY A 4 -14.61 -23.23 66.11
C GLY A 4 -14.16 -24.62 65.62
N SER A 5 -14.92 -25.20 64.69
CA SER A 5 -14.42 -25.65 63.37
C SER A 5 -15.45 -26.54 62.65
N THR A 6 -15.65 -26.22 61.36
CA THR A 6 -15.96 -27.09 60.21
C THR A 6 -17.23 -27.92 60.15
N ALA A 7 -18.16 -27.50 59.27
CA ALA A 7 -18.98 -28.40 58.47
C ALA A 7 -18.97 -27.93 57.01
N ALA A 8 -18.56 -28.85 56.12
CA ALA A 8 -18.50 -28.67 54.68
C ALA A 8 -19.90 -28.51 54.08
N SER A 9 -20.04 -27.66 53.07
CA SER A 9 -21.17 -27.70 52.14
C SER A 9 -20.65 -27.79 50.73
N ALA A 10 -21.07 -28.87 50.07
CA ALA A 10 -20.80 -29.18 48.69
C ALA A 10 -21.40 -28.12 47.76
N SER A 11 -20.64 -27.68 46.76
CA SER A 11 -21.18 -27.02 45.57
C SER A 11 -20.93 -27.90 44.35
N ALA A 12 -22.00 -28.10 43.60
CA ALA A 12 -22.07 -28.93 42.41
C ALA A 12 -21.06 -28.49 41.35
N GLY A 13 -20.40 -29.47 40.73
CA GLY A 13 -19.49 -29.25 39.61
C GLY A 13 -20.23 -28.71 38.39
N THR A 14 -19.87 -27.50 37.97
CA THR A 14 -20.19 -26.97 36.65
C THR A 14 -19.37 -27.73 35.61
N PRO A 15 -19.97 -28.27 34.53
CA PRO A 15 -19.20 -28.88 33.44
C PRO A 15 -18.31 -27.80 32.83
N GLY A 16 -16.99 -28.01 32.87
CA GLY A 16 -16.03 -27.12 32.24
C GLY A 16 -16.32 -27.03 30.75
N MET A 17 -16.69 -25.84 30.28
CA MET A 17 -16.60 -25.51 28.87
C MET A 17 -15.18 -25.83 28.39
N PRO A 18 -14.99 -26.56 27.28
CA PRO A 18 -13.66 -26.71 26.72
C PRO A 18 -13.12 -25.31 26.46
N ALA A 19 -11.97 -25.01 27.06
CA ALA A 19 -11.22 -23.81 26.73
C ALA A 19 -10.98 -23.85 25.22
N THR A 20 -11.67 -22.98 24.48
CA THR A 20 -11.36 -22.74 23.08
C THR A 20 -9.94 -22.22 23.06
N THR A 21 -8.98 -23.12 22.82
CA THR A 21 -7.64 -22.74 22.43
C THR A 21 -7.82 -22.04 21.09
N THR A 22 -7.91 -20.72 21.13
CA THR A 22 -7.88 -19.88 19.94
C THR A 22 -6.56 -20.20 19.25
N ASP A 23 -6.63 -20.94 18.15
CA ASP A 23 -5.45 -21.18 17.33
C ASP A 23 -4.93 -19.80 16.87
N PRO A 24 -3.71 -19.39 17.23
CA PRO A 24 -3.15 -18.12 16.76
C PRO A 24 -3.03 -18.06 15.23
N ARG A 25 -3.24 -19.19 14.53
CA ARG A 25 -3.33 -19.29 13.06
C ARG A 25 -4.71 -18.92 12.49
N SER A 26 -5.71 -18.64 13.33
CA SER A 26 -7.07 -18.26 12.92
C SER A 26 -7.28 -16.76 12.69
N GLY A 27 -6.26 -15.92 12.89
CA GLY A 27 -6.36 -14.49 12.59
C GLY A 27 -6.18 -14.23 11.10
N THR A 28 -7.15 -13.58 10.44
CA THR A 28 -6.90 -12.98 9.12
C THR A 28 -5.86 -11.87 9.29
N ARG A 29 -4.64 -12.06 8.78
CA ARG A 29 -3.61 -11.00 8.77
C ARG A 29 -4.20 -9.72 8.15
N PRO A 30 -4.01 -8.53 8.77
CA PRO A 30 -4.47 -7.26 8.23
C PRO A 30 -4.07 -7.06 6.76
N GLN A 31 -4.93 -6.40 5.97
CA GLN A 31 -4.62 -5.98 4.61
C GLN A 31 -3.44 -5.00 4.61
N ASP A 32 -2.52 -5.16 3.66
CA ASP A 32 -1.46 -4.17 3.47
C ASP A 32 -2.09 -2.87 2.95
N PRO A 33 -1.77 -1.69 3.53
CA PRO A 33 -2.46 -0.46 3.18
C PRO A 33 -2.22 -0.09 1.71
N PRO A 34 -3.20 0.56 1.06
CA PRO A 34 -3.04 1.01 -0.31
C PRO A 34 -2.00 2.14 -0.40
N VAL A 35 -1.49 2.35 -1.61
CA VAL A 35 -0.65 3.50 -1.94
C VAL A 35 -1.49 4.50 -2.72
N LEU A 36 -1.37 5.77 -2.35
CA LEU A 36 -2.02 6.87 -3.03
C LEU A 36 -1.09 7.36 -4.12
N VAL A 37 -1.64 7.76 -5.26
CA VAL A 37 -0.90 8.36 -6.36
C VAL A 37 -1.50 9.72 -6.59
N ALA A 38 -0.68 10.76 -6.56
CA ALA A 38 -1.20 12.12 -6.64
C ALA A 38 -0.32 13.03 -7.49
N SER A 39 -0.97 13.98 -8.18
CA SER A 39 -0.31 15.02 -8.98
C SER A 39 -1.07 16.32 -8.80
N THR A 40 -0.34 17.42 -8.71
CA THR A 40 -0.90 18.78 -8.65
C THR A 40 -0.49 19.56 -9.90
N VAL A 41 -1.47 20.12 -10.60
CA VAL A 41 -1.29 21.02 -11.75
C VAL A 41 -2.17 22.25 -11.52
N GLY A 42 -1.57 23.44 -11.60
CA GLY A 42 -2.26 24.66 -11.18
C GLY A 42 -2.66 24.57 -9.70
N ASP A 43 -3.96 24.69 -9.42
CA ASP A 43 -4.55 24.51 -8.08
C ASP A 43 -5.31 23.19 -7.93
N VAL A 44 -5.27 22.33 -8.97
CA VAL A 44 -5.99 21.07 -9.03
C VAL A 44 -5.06 19.91 -8.67
N THR A 45 -5.47 19.09 -7.71
CA THR A 45 -4.79 17.87 -7.31
C THR A 45 -5.66 16.66 -7.65
N ALA A 46 -5.14 15.77 -8.50
CA ALA A 46 -5.77 14.49 -8.79
C ALA A 46 -5.14 13.41 -7.91
N VAL A 47 -5.97 12.62 -7.21
CA VAL A 47 -5.54 11.56 -6.29
C VAL A 47 -6.19 10.23 -6.69
N TRP A 48 -5.42 9.15 -6.65
CA TRP A 48 -5.86 7.81 -7.02
C TRP A 48 -5.36 6.79 -6.03
N GLN A 49 -6.22 5.88 -5.60
CA GLN A 49 -5.84 4.78 -4.71
C GLN A 49 -5.46 3.54 -5.53
N VAL A 50 -4.29 2.97 -5.22
CA VAL A 50 -3.77 1.75 -5.83
C VAL A 50 -3.58 0.69 -4.75
N GLU A 51 -4.23 -0.46 -4.93
CA GLU A 51 -4.05 -1.62 -4.07
C GLU A 51 -2.70 -2.30 -4.38
N VAL A 52 -1.89 -2.48 -3.34
CA VAL A 52 -0.55 -3.11 -3.43
C VAL A 52 -0.44 -4.41 -2.62
N ASP A 53 -1.52 -4.85 -1.97
CA ASP A 53 -1.56 -6.11 -1.24
C ASP A 53 -1.47 -7.30 -2.21
N ALA A 54 -0.53 -8.21 -1.95
CA ALA A 54 -0.25 -9.37 -2.79
C ALA A 54 -1.43 -10.36 -2.92
N ARG A 55 -2.41 -10.27 -2.02
CA ARG A 55 -3.61 -11.12 -1.97
C ARG A 55 -4.78 -10.53 -2.75
N ILE A 56 -4.78 -9.23 -3.02
CA ILE A 56 -5.87 -8.57 -3.74
C ILE A 56 -5.63 -8.71 -5.23
N LEU A 57 -6.51 -9.47 -5.88
CA LEU A 57 -6.45 -9.75 -7.32
C LEU A 57 -7.43 -8.91 -8.14
N LEU A 58 -8.39 -8.23 -7.48
CA LEU A 58 -9.53 -7.57 -8.11
C LEU A 58 -9.76 -6.17 -7.50
N GLY A 59 -9.70 -5.17 -8.37
CA GLY A 59 -9.84 -3.75 -8.02
C GLY A 59 -8.71 -2.96 -8.67
N ASP A 60 -8.90 -2.52 -9.91
CA ASP A 60 -7.90 -1.73 -10.65
C ASP A 60 -7.54 -0.46 -9.90
N PHE A 61 -8.55 0.14 -9.25
CA PHE A 61 -8.50 1.33 -8.42
C PHE A 61 -9.67 1.29 -7.43
N SER A 62 -9.42 1.61 -6.17
CA SER A 62 -10.41 1.56 -5.09
C SER A 62 -10.99 2.93 -4.75
N GLY A 63 -10.39 4.01 -5.27
CA GLY A 63 -10.89 5.36 -5.14
C GLY A 63 -10.14 6.35 -6.01
N ALA A 64 -10.83 7.41 -6.42
CA ALA A 64 -10.30 8.48 -7.26
C ALA A 64 -10.96 9.80 -6.87
N TRP A 65 -10.15 10.85 -6.73
CA TRP A 65 -10.60 12.17 -6.29
C TRP A 65 -9.91 13.24 -7.12
N LEU A 66 -10.66 14.31 -7.38
CA LEU A 66 -10.14 15.55 -7.93
C LEU A 66 -10.42 16.64 -6.90
N VAL A 67 -9.38 17.31 -6.44
CA VAL A 67 -9.47 18.31 -5.36
C VAL A 67 -8.95 19.63 -5.90
N ASP A 68 -9.70 20.71 -5.72
CA ASP A 68 -9.32 22.07 -6.10
C ASP A 68 -9.53 23.03 -4.91
N ALA A 69 -9.54 24.34 -5.18
CA ALA A 69 -9.76 25.36 -4.16
C ALA A 69 -11.12 25.23 -3.45
N ASP A 70 -12.14 24.71 -4.13
CA ASP A 70 -13.50 24.53 -3.61
C ASP A 70 -13.68 23.18 -2.88
N GLY A 71 -12.64 22.36 -2.81
CA GLY A 71 -12.64 21.05 -2.16
C GLY A 71 -12.71 19.90 -3.15
N VAL A 72 -13.43 18.83 -2.83
CA VAL A 72 -13.51 17.63 -3.68
C VAL A 72 -14.60 17.75 -4.75
N ARG A 73 -14.26 17.38 -5.98
CA ARG A 73 -15.15 17.39 -7.15
C ARG A 73 -15.67 15.99 -7.51
N GLY A 74 -16.69 15.94 -8.37
CA GLY A 74 -17.22 14.71 -8.96
C GLY A 74 -18.10 13.91 -8.00
N PHE A 75 -18.17 12.58 -8.18
CA PHE A 75 -19.04 11.71 -7.37
C PHE A 75 -18.77 11.83 -5.85
N ALA A 76 -17.52 12.09 -5.47
CA ALA A 76 -17.14 12.24 -4.06
C ALA A 76 -17.55 13.60 -3.45
N ALA A 77 -17.98 14.59 -4.25
CA ALA A 77 -18.42 15.91 -3.76
C ALA A 77 -19.69 15.84 -2.92
N ASP A 78 -20.55 14.85 -3.20
CA ASP A 78 -21.83 14.65 -2.51
C ASP A 78 -21.75 13.57 -1.42
N ALA A 79 -20.55 13.04 -1.14
CA ALA A 79 -20.35 12.01 -0.14
C ALA A 79 -20.53 12.57 1.28
N GLU A 80 -21.72 12.35 1.87
CA GLU A 80 -22.06 12.85 3.22
C GLU A 80 -21.15 12.31 4.33
N TRP A 81 -20.50 11.17 4.11
CA TRP A 81 -19.58 10.55 5.06
C TRP A 81 -18.19 11.21 5.09
N ILE A 82 -17.87 12.11 4.16
CA ILE A 82 -16.62 12.87 4.14
C ILE A 82 -16.86 14.24 4.80
N ALA A 83 -16.28 14.42 5.99
CA ALA A 83 -16.28 15.70 6.68
C ALA A 83 -15.43 16.74 5.92
N GLU A 84 -15.79 18.03 6.02
CA GLU A 84 -14.99 19.15 5.48
C GLU A 84 -14.67 19.07 3.98
N ARG A 85 -15.53 18.44 3.19
CA ARG A 85 -15.33 18.19 1.75
C ARG A 85 -15.19 19.45 0.88
N SER A 86 -15.57 20.62 1.40
CA SER A 86 -15.39 21.93 0.77
C SER A 86 -14.04 22.60 1.10
N SER A 87 -13.18 21.93 1.88
CA SER A 87 -11.84 22.42 2.23
C SER A 87 -10.79 21.61 1.49
N ARG A 88 -10.09 22.25 0.56
CA ARG A 88 -8.96 21.66 -0.16
C ARG A 88 -7.96 21.03 0.80
N GLU A 89 -7.56 21.78 1.82
CA GLU A 89 -6.54 21.37 2.77
C GLU A 89 -6.99 20.18 3.61
N ALA A 90 -8.22 20.21 4.14
CA ALA A 90 -8.76 19.10 4.92
C ALA A 90 -8.87 17.83 4.08
N MET A 91 -9.33 17.96 2.82
CA MET A 91 -9.41 16.85 1.87
C MET A 91 -8.04 16.25 1.56
N LEU A 92 -7.05 17.08 1.26
CA LEU A 92 -5.70 16.58 0.97
C LEU A 92 -5.05 15.97 2.21
N ARG A 93 -5.22 16.56 3.39
CA ARG A 93 -4.76 15.95 4.65
C ARG A 93 -5.38 14.57 4.89
N LEU A 94 -6.68 14.43 4.64
CA LEU A 94 -7.39 13.17 4.77
C LEU A 94 -6.88 12.12 3.77
N LEU A 95 -6.79 12.49 2.49
CA LEU A 95 -6.43 11.56 1.41
C LEU A 95 -4.95 11.16 1.46
N LEU A 96 -4.07 12.09 1.81
CA LEU A 96 -2.61 11.89 1.79
C LEU A 96 -2.04 11.39 3.14
N ALA A 97 -2.90 10.97 4.07
CA ALA A 97 -2.50 10.32 5.32
C ALA A 97 -1.91 8.90 5.13
N ARG A 98 -1.85 8.43 3.89
CA ARG A 98 -1.28 7.14 3.47
C ARG A 98 -0.04 7.38 2.60
N PRO A 99 0.86 6.39 2.46
CA PRO A 99 1.99 6.50 1.55
C PRO A 99 1.57 7.01 0.16
N VAL A 100 2.23 8.06 -0.32
CA VAL A 100 1.89 8.73 -1.58
C VAL A 100 3.05 8.67 -2.58
N LEU A 101 2.78 8.15 -3.77
CA LEU A 101 3.63 8.34 -4.95
C LEU A 101 3.24 9.65 -5.62
N VAL A 102 4.14 10.63 -5.60
CA VAL A 102 3.92 11.93 -6.25
C VAL A 102 4.28 11.82 -7.73
N ALA A 103 3.31 12.07 -8.61
CA ALA A 103 3.45 11.97 -10.05
C ALA A 103 3.76 13.34 -10.67
N GLY A 104 4.96 13.47 -11.23
CA GLY A 104 5.41 14.62 -11.98
C GLY A 104 5.04 14.53 -13.46
N ASP A 105 5.83 15.21 -14.29
CA ASP A 105 5.62 15.26 -15.74
C ASP A 105 5.61 13.86 -16.37
N GLY A 106 4.65 13.61 -17.26
CA GLY A 106 4.45 12.30 -17.89
C GLY A 106 4.06 11.17 -16.93
N GLY A 107 3.80 11.47 -15.65
CA GLY A 107 3.58 10.46 -14.61
C GLY A 107 4.86 9.88 -14.02
N MET A 108 6.02 10.48 -14.28
CA MET A 108 7.27 10.06 -13.64
C MET A 108 7.22 10.34 -12.13
N PRO A 109 7.68 9.42 -11.27
CA PRO A 109 7.72 9.65 -9.84
C PRO A 109 8.65 10.81 -9.48
N VAL A 110 8.20 11.64 -8.55
CA VAL A 110 9.01 12.66 -7.88
C VAL A 110 9.29 12.15 -6.48
N SER A 111 10.53 12.28 -6.02
CA SER A 111 10.98 11.86 -4.69
C SER A 111 11.62 13.04 -3.96
N GLY A 112 11.90 12.89 -2.68
CA GLY A 112 12.51 13.96 -1.87
C GLY A 112 11.52 15.05 -1.41
N PRO A 113 12.03 16.09 -0.71
CA PRO A 113 11.21 17.15 -0.11
C PRO A 113 10.32 17.91 -1.12
N GLU A 114 10.75 18.02 -2.38
CA GLU A 114 10.01 18.65 -3.47
C GLU A 114 8.69 17.93 -3.79
N ALA A 115 8.63 16.61 -3.55
CA ALA A 115 7.44 15.80 -3.79
C ALA A 115 6.31 16.24 -2.86
N ALA A 116 6.59 16.32 -1.55
CA ALA A 116 5.62 16.76 -0.55
C ALA A 116 5.24 18.23 -0.74
N ALA A 117 6.21 19.10 -1.04
CA ALA A 117 5.97 20.53 -1.26
C ALA A 117 5.03 20.82 -2.44
N SER A 118 4.93 19.92 -3.42
CA SER A 118 4.07 20.07 -4.59
C SER A 118 2.57 20.20 -4.27
N PHE A 119 2.13 19.75 -3.09
CA PHE A 119 0.73 19.86 -2.67
C PHE A 119 0.35 21.23 -2.10
N ARG A 120 1.34 22.11 -1.83
CA ARG A 120 1.14 23.45 -1.25
C ARG A 120 0.30 23.40 0.02
N LEU A 121 0.62 22.47 0.91
CA LEU A 121 -0.01 22.34 2.22
C LEU A 121 0.79 23.12 3.27
N PRO A 122 0.20 23.41 4.44
CA PRO A 122 0.95 23.92 5.59
C PRO A 122 2.19 23.07 5.89
N GLU A 123 3.21 23.69 6.47
CA GLU A 123 4.53 23.07 6.70
C GLU A 123 4.44 21.81 7.57
N ASP A 124 3.65 21.87 8.64
CA ASP A 124 3.40 20.75 9.55
C ASP A 124 2.74 19.56 8.84
N THR A 125 1.79 19.83 7.95
CA THR A 125 1.09 18.81 7.16
C THR A 125 2.02 18.24 6.11
N THR A 126 2.82 19.07 5.45
CA THR A 126 3.82 18.67 4.45
C THR A 126 4.89 17.77 5.07
N ALA A 127 5.39 18.12 6.26
CA ALA A 127 6.39 17.33 6.98
C ALA A 127 5.87 15.97 7.47
N ALA A 128 4.56 15.81 7.60
CA ALA A 128 3.93 14.55 8.01
C ALA A 128 3.62 13.61 6.83
N LEU A 129 3.76 14.06 5.58
CA LEU A 129 3.49 13.23 4.41
C LEU A 129 4.54 12.14 4.25
N GLN A 130 4.08 10.91 4.05
CA GLN A 130 4.94 9.77 3.72
C GLN A 130 5.02 9.63 2.20
N THR A 131 6.11 10.10 1.60
CA THR A 131 6.27 10.03 0.14
C THR A 131 7.02 8.76 -0.27
N VAL A 132 6.60 8.11 -1.35
CA VAL A 132 7.23 6.88 -1.85
C VAL A 132 8.46 7.23 -2.67
N ASP A 133 9.61 6.71 -2.26
CA ASP A 133 10.83 6.68 -3.06
C ASP A 133 10.79 5.49 -4.02
N VAL A 134 10.37 5.73 -5.26
CA VAL A 134 10.21 4.67 -6.25
C VAL A 134 11.56 4.07 -6.66
N PRO A 135 12.62 4.85 -6.97
CA PRO A 135 13.95 4.30 -7.23
C PRO A 135 14.45 3.39 -6.10
N ALA A 136 14.40 3.84 -4.85
CA ALA A 136 14.85 3.05 -3.71
C ALA A 136 13.95 1.84 -3.45
N THR A 137 12.64 1.93 -3.73
CA THR A 137 11.72 0.78 -3.69
C THR A 137 12.13 -0.30 -4.70
N VAL A 138 12.47 0.12 -5.93
CA VAL A 138 12.93 -0.81 -6.99
C VAL A 138 14.25 -1.46 -6.61
N GLU A 139 15.20 -0.69 -6.07
CA GLU A 139 16.49 -1.19 -5.58
C GLU A 139 16.29 -2.18 -4.42
N ARG A 140 15.43 -1.85 -3.45
CA ARG A 140 15.13 -2.74 -2.31
C ARG A 140 14.55 -4.08 -2.77
N ALA A 141 13.66 -4.06 -3.75
CA ALA A 141 13.10 -5.28 -4.32
C ALA A 141 14.11 -6.05 -5.18
N ALA A 142 15.08 -5.38 -5.82
CA ALA A 142 16.19 -6.07 -6.48
C ALA A 142 17.09 -6.78 -5.47
N ALA A 143 17.39 -6.15 -4.32
CA ALA A 143 18.14 -6.78 -3.25
C ALA A 143 17.42 -8.04 -2.68
N GLU A 144 16.09 -8.08 -2.72
CA GLU A 144 15.32 -9.27 -2.33
C GLU A 144 15.50 -10.45 -3.29
N VAL A 145 15.73 -10.20 -4.58
CA VAL A 145 16.06 -11.24 -5.56
C VAL A 145 17.35 -11.95 -5.17
N GLU A 146 18.37 -11.17 -4.83
CA GLU A 146 19.67 -11.70 -4.42
C GLU A 146 19.61 -12.42 -3.08
N ARG A 147 18.80 -11.92 -2.12
CA ARG A 147 18.48 -12.66 -0.89
C ARG A 147 17.81 -14.01 -1.18
N ASN A 148 16.83 -14.04 -2.06
CA ASN A 148 16.13 -15.28 -2.44
C ASN A 148 17.09 -16.30 -3.07
N ARG A 149 18.03 -15.85 -3.91
CA ARG A 149 19.08 -16.71 -4.49
C ARG A 149 19.95 -17.35 -3.42
N ALA A 150 20.43 -16.53 -2.47
CA ALA A 150 21.31 -16.96 -1.40
C ALA A 150 20.61 -18.00 -0.49
N VAL A 151 19.39 -17.70 -0.03
CA VAL A 151 18.59 -18.61 0.80
C VAL A 151 18.27 -19.89 0.04
N PHE A 152 17.91 -19.81 -1.26
CA PHE A 152 17.66 -21.01 -2.05
C PHE A 152 18.91 -21.89 -2.17
N ALA A 153 20.09 -21.30 -2.38
CA ALA A 153 21.35 -22.05 -2.49
C ALA A 153 21.69 -22.78 -1.19
N GLU A 154 21.43 -22.15 -0.05
CA GLU A 154 21.64 -22.73 1.28
C GLU A 154 20.67 -23.89 1.56
N VAL A 155 19.37 -23.68 1.32
CA VAL A 155 18.32 -24.67 1.61
C VAL A 155 18.29 -25.81 0.59
N ASN A 156 18.74 -25.56 -0.65
CA ASN A 156 18.69 -26.52 -1.74
C ASN A 156 20.06 -26.67 -2.43
N PRO A 157 21.09 -27.18 -1.73
CA PRO A 157 22.44 -27.28 -2.27
C PRO A 157 22.47 -28.15 -3.55
N GLY A 158 23.20 -27.67 -4.56
CA GLY A 158 23.35 -28.37 -5.85
C GLY A 158 22.14 -28.33 -6.78
N LYS A 159 21.00 -27.75 -6.36
CA LYS A 159 19.84 -27.58 -7.26
C LYS A 159 20.00 -26.37 -8.16
N ARG A 160 19.42 -26.44 -9.36
CA ARG A 160 19.32 -25.31 -10.28
C ARG A 160 18.51 -24.18 -9.65
N GLN A 161 19.04 -22.96 -9.74
CA GLN A 161 18.35 -21.75 -9.26
C GLN A 161 17.04 -21.51 -10.02
N PRO A 162 15.94 -21.18 -9.32
CA PRO A 162 14.73 -20.65 -9.94
C PRO A 162 15.01 -19.40 -10.77
N ALA A 163 14.07 -19.07 -11.66
CA ALA A 163 14.15 -17.90 -12.53
C ALA A 163 13.84 -16.58 -11.78
N TRP A 164 14.52 -16.33 -10.65
CA TRP A 164 14.32 -15.16 -9.80
C TRP A 164 14.43 -13.85 -10.58
N ALA A 165 15.47 -13.74 -11.41
CA ALA A 165 15.72 -12.57 -12.27
C ALA A 165 14.63 -12.33 -13.32
N ALA A 166 13.98 -13.38 -13.85
CA ALA A 166 12.95 -13.17 -14.87
C ALA A 166 11.78 -12.31 -14.34
N ALA A 167 11.59 -12.29 -13.02
CA ALA A 167 10.59 -11.48 -12.36
C ALA A 167 11.04 -10.04 -12.05
N TRP A 168 12.34 -9.68 -12.12
CA TRP A 168 12.78 -8.35 -11.63
C TRP A 168 13.98 -7.72 -12.34
N ASP A 169 14.80 -8.51 -13.02
CA ASP A 169 16.06 -8.05 -13.61
C ASP A 169 15.83 -6.92 -14.62
N GLY A 170 16.69 -5.90 -14.56
CA GLY A 170 16.59 -4.68 -15.35
C GLY A 170 15.26 -3.94 -15.23
N TYR A 171 14.49 -4.14 -14.15
CA TYR A 171 13.22 -3.44 -14.00
C TYR A 171 13.45 -1.95 -13.78
N GLU A 172 12.80 -1.15 -14.61
CA GLU A 172 12.69 0.30 -14.44
C GLU A 172 11.22 0.67 -14.31
N PHE A 173 10.92 1.57 -13.38
CA PHE A 173 9.57 2.09 -13.26
C PHE A 173 9.22 2.88 -14.52
N THR A 174 8.17 2.46 -15.22
CA THR A 174 7.68 3.13 -16.43
C THR A 174 6.23 3.54 -16.24
N PRO A 175 5.90 4.84 -16.29
CA PRO A 175 4.51 5.29 -16.31
C PRO A 175 3.80 4.75 -17.55
N VAL A 176 2.52 4.40 -17.41
CA VAL A 176 1.71 3.86 -18.52
C VAL A 176 0.64 4.87 -18.91
N VAL A 177 0.94 5.65 -19.93
CA VAL A 177 0.02 6.66 -20.47
C VAL A 177 -1.26 6.00 -20.98
N GLY A 178 -2.39 6.66 -20.75
CA GLY A 178 -3.67 6.21 -21.25
C GLY A 178 -4.64 7.36 -21.38
N ARG A 179 -5.85 7.05 -21.85
CA ARG A 179 -6.90 8.05 -22.04
C ARG A 179 -7.36 8.62 -20.69
N VAL A 180 -7.48 9.95 -20.64
CA VAL A 180 -8.15 10.68 -19.56
C VAL A 180 -9.67 10.52 -19.72
N PRO A 181 -10.41 10.10 -18.68
CA PRO A 181 -11.86 10.00 -18.74
C PRO A 181 -12.53 11.38 -18.82
N GLY A 182 -13.60 11.46 -19.62
CA GLY A 182 -14.49 12.63 -19.64
C GLY A 182 -13.92 13.88 -20.30
N VAL A 183 -14.66 14.97 -20.16
CA VAL A 183 -14.25 16.33 -20.55
C VAL A 183 -13.88 17.06 -19.26
N LEU A 184 -12.62 17.44 -19.13
CA LEU A 184 -12.06 18.14 -17.98
C LEU A 184 -11.43 19.45 -18.45
N ASP A 185 -11.32 20.43 -17.56
CA ASP A 185 -10.48 21.61 -17.81
C ASP A 185 -9.00 21.19 -17.99
N PRO A 186 -8.16 22.03 -18.64
CA PRO A 186 -6.79 21.64 -18.99
C PRO A 186 -5.93 21.18 -17.81
N ASP A 187 -6.02 21.85 -16.66
CA ASP A 187 -5.23 21.54 -15.47
C ASP A 187 -5.69 20.22 -14.84
N ALA A 188 -7.01 20.05 -14.67
CA ALA A 188 -7.58 18.80 -14.21
C ALA A 188 -7.25 17.63 -15.15
N ALA A 189 -7.32 17.83 -16.46
CA ALA A 189 -7.00 16.82 -17.45
C ALA A 189 -5.53 16.38 -17.36
N GLU A 190 -4.61 17.32 -17.16
CA GLU A 190 -3.19 17.05 -17.03
C GLU A 190 -2.85 16.37 -15.69
N ALA A 191 -3.41 16.85 -14.57
CA ALA A 191 -3.25 16.21 -13.26
C ALA A 191 -3.74 14.76 -13.28
N VAL A 192 -4.93 14.51 -13.84
CA VAL A 192 -5.47 13.15 -14.00
C VAL A 192 -4.58 12.30 -14.91
N ARG A 193 -4.06 12.86 -16.01
CA ARG A 193 -3.17 12.11 -16.93
C ARG A 193 -1.91 11.63 -16.22
N ARG A 194 -1.23 12.51 -15.48
CA ARG A 194 0.00 12.18 -14.71
C ARG A 194 -0.30 11.14 -13.65
N THR A 195 -1.32 11.39 -12.84
CA THR A 195 -1.74 10.50 -11.76
C THR A 195 -2.10 9.11 -12.29
N MET A 196 -2.90 9.00 -13.35
CA MET A 196 -3.26 7.69 -13.91
C MET A 196 -2.06 6.98 -14.54
N ALA A 197 -1.15 7.71 -15.20
CA ALA A 197 0.03 7.11 -15.80
C ALA A 197 0.94 6.49 -14.73
N ALA A 198 1.20 7.22 -13.65
CA ALA A 198 1.94 6.74 -12.49
C ALA A 198 1.21 5.58 -11.80
N ALA A 199 -0.11 5.66 -11.61
CA ALA A 199 -0.89 4.62 -10.94
C ALA A 199 -0.86 3.29 -11.70
N ARG A 200 -0.94 3.32 -13.03
CA ARG A 200 -0.76 2.12 -13.87
C ARG A 200 0.67 1.58 -13.80
N GLY A 201 1.68 2.46 -13.75
CA GLY A 201 3.08 2.05 -13.55
C GLY A 201 3.29 1.36 -12.20
N LEU A 202 2.74 1.93 -11.12
CA LEU A 202 2.78 1.37 -9.77
C LEU A 202 2.07 0.01 -9.69
N ARG A 203 0.96 -0.15 -10.40
CA ARG A 203 0.31 -1.45 -10.54
C ARG A 203 1.22 -2.47 -11.20
N GLY A 204 1.89 -2.11 -12.30
CA GLY A 204 2.86 -2.98 -12.97
C GLY A 204 3.98 -3.42 -12.02
N LEU A 205 4.51 -2.47 -11.24
CA LEU A 205 5.50 -2.72 -10.19
C LEU A 205 4.99 -3.72 -9.14
N ALA A 206 3.80 -3.48 -8.58
CA ALA A 206 3.20 -4.35 -7.58
C ALA A 206 2.90 -5.76 -8.12
N GLN A 207 2.38 -5.88 -9.35
CA GLN A 207 2.13 -7.18 -10.00
C GLN A 207 3.41 -7.98 -10.20
N ARG A 208 4.48 -7.30 -10.63
CA ARG A 208 5.78 -7.92 -10.84
C ARG A 208 6.38 -8.38 -9.50
N TRP A 209 6.26 -7.58 -8.45
CA TRP A 209 6.67 -7.96 -7.09
C TRP A 209 5.88 -9.18 -6.59
N ASN A 210 4.56 -9.17 -6.78
CA ASN A 210 3.70 -10.27 -6.37
C ASN A 210 4.08 -11.59 -7.07
N ALA A 211 4.50 -11.52 -8.34
CA ALA A 211 5.01 -12.70 -9.05
C ALA A 211 6.32 -13.22 -8.45
N LEU A 212 7.26 -12.33 -8.12
CA LEU A 212 8.51 -12.67 -7.44
C LEU A 212 8.25 -13.30 -6.06
N ASP A 213 7.38 -12.68 -5.26
CA ASP A 213 7.12 -13.12 -3.89
C ASP A 213 6.34 -14.45 -3.84
N LYS A 214 5.43 -14.68 -4.80
CA LYS A 214 4.79 -15.99 -5.00
C LYS A 214 5.80 -17.08 -5.36
N LEU A 215 6.74 -16.79 -6.25
CA LEU A 215 7.82 -17.73 -6.60
C LEU A 215 8.68 -18.04 -5.36
N ARG A 216 8.95 -17.03 -4.52
CA ARG A 216 9.71 -17.19 -3.27
C ARG A 216 9.01 -18.15 -2.32
N VAL A 217 7.74 -17.91 -2.01
CA VAL A 217 6.94 -18.81 -1.17
C VAL A 217 6.90 -20.22 -1.75
N GLN A 218 6.67 -20.36 -3.05
CA GLN A 218 6.61 -21.67 -3.71
C GLN A 218 7.93 -22.46 -3.64
N ARG A 219 9.08 -21.77 -3.73
CA ARG A 219 10.39 -22.43 -3.84
C ARG A 219 11.12 -22.59 -2.51
N LEU A 220 10.85 -21.72 -1.54
CA LEU A 220 11.46 -21.76 -0.21
C LEU A 220 10.55 -22.41 0.84
N GLY A 221 9.26 -22.62 0.53
CA GLY A 221 8.30 -23.22 1.48
C GLY A 221 7.97 -22.30 2.65
N GLU A 222 7.18 -22.79 3.60
CA GLU A 222 6.76 -22.01 4.77
C GLU A 222 7.94 -21.70 5.72
N ASP A 223 8.89 -22.63 5.87
CA ASP A 223 10.00 -22.53 6.83
C ASP A 223 11.00 -21.41 6.48
N HIS A 224 11.21 -21.13 5.19
CA HIS A 224 12.18 -20.14 4.72
C HIS A 224 11.54 -19.02 3.89
N GLY A 225 10.41 -19.29 3.26
CA GLY A 225 9.62 -18.31 2.51
C GLY A 225 8.53 -17.64 3.35
N GLY A 226 8.03 -18.23 4.43
CA GLY A 226 6.97 -17.61 5.23
C GLY A 226 5.77 -17.11 4.39
N PRO A 227 5.04 -16.08 4.86
CA PRO A 227 3.86 -15.56 4.16
C PRO A 227 4.21 -14.67 2.96
N LEU A 228 3.21 -14.41 2.11
CA LEU A 228 3.29 -13.37 1.07
C LEU A 228 3.57 -11.99 1.68
N ARG A 229 4.38 -11.20 0.99
CA ARG A 229 4.81 -9.86 1.43
C ARG A 229 4.29 -8.80 0.46
N ALA A 230 3.91 -7.65 1.01
CA ALA A 230 3.62 -6.45 0.21
C ALA A 230 4.86 -5.99 -0.56
N LEU A 231 4.64 -5.14 -1.57
CA LEU A 231 5.71 -4.39 -2.21
C LEU A 231 6.56 -3.68 -1.14
N PRO A 232 7.90 -3.83 -1.13
CA PRO A 232 8.73 -3.33 -0.05
C PRO A 232 9.00 -1.83 -0.24
N LEU A 233 7.98 -1.01 0.00
CA LEU A 233 8.05 0.44 -0.16
C LEU A 233 9.20 1.05 0.64
N VAL A 234 9.89 2.01 0.03
CA VAL A 234 10.78 2.95 0.71
C VAL A 234 10.03 4.26 0.82
N LEU A 235 9.97 4.80 2.03
CA LEU A 235 9.27 6.04 2.35
C LEU A 235 10.28 7.11 2.79
N ASN A 236 10.05 8.34 2.35
CA ASN A 236 10.75 9.55 2.75
C ASN A 236 9.86 10.40 3.64
#